data_AF-A0A5C4TEU4-F1
#
_entry.id   AF-A0A5C4TEU4-F1
#
_cell.length_a   1.000
_cell.length_b   1.000
_cell.length_c   1.000
_cell.angle_alpha   90.00
_cell.angle_beta   90.00
_cell.angle_gamma   90.00
#
_symmetry.space_group_name_H-M   'P 1'
#
loop_
_entity.id
_entity.type
_entity.pdbx_description
1 polymer ?
#
loop_
_entity_poly.entity_id
_entity_poly.type
_entity_poly.pdbx_seq_one_letter_code
_entity_poly.pdbx_strand_id
1 'polypeptide(L)'
;MTSRLRAAFGKVKITPEEHSPLQGYDTTANIADPARDILDDIYARIVVLDDGLSRQIVISTDSCVTCEVPFLAVNPRDAARFNYFPASFAEGTRAAWGKAAGAEESSVTVIATHTHSAPTYFNRKYTSRITAKIKEMLQELRPVRVKAATGKCTVSVNRRPFLQHNDSLAIDRSLHVLVFETEESEPLGAMVNCAVHPTLLMNTFGRVSGEFVGLAMNELEERYGGGFVSLFIQGFCGDVGPVDHYRTEKEDTYPHVRAMGHRLFGDIVRTIPSLSAIGGLPLRSAEKTVRLPTREGYYMPSCSMTLHGLRIGQAVLISVSGEIFNGFVGPIARESPFPYTLLSGLANGYSGYLPTLAAFHDGLVGYEVNTTPYSDRACEMFTDQTAELLRHLHEYRPVAASK
;
A
#
# COMPACT_ATOMS: atom_id res chain seq x y z
N MET A 1 20.86 -22.21 18.48
CA MET A 1 21.21 -20.98 17.75
C MET A 1 20.21 -19.92 18.16
N THR A 2 20.65 -18.70 18.51
CA THR A 2 19.72 -17.57 18.71
C THR A 2 19.02 -17.28 17.39
N SER A 3 17.69 -17.18 17.38
CA SER A 3 16.95 -16.82 16.16
C SER A 3 17.40 -15.42 15.72
N ARG A 4 17.69 -15.27 14.42
CA ARG A 4 18.05 -14.00 13.81
C ARG A 4 17.06 -13.71 12.71
N LEU A 5 16.62 -12.46 12.63
CA LEU A 5 15.85 -12.01 11.48
C LEU A 5 16.77 -12.00 10.26
N ARG A 6 16.31 -12.61 9.18
CA ARG A 6 16.94 -12.54 7.86
C ARG A 6 16.03 -11.81 6.90
N ALA A 7 16.62 -11.10 5.95
CA ALA A 7 15.88 -10.45 4.89
C ALA A 7 16.60 -10.54 3.55
N ALA A 8 15.81 -10.48 2.48
CA ALA A 8 16.26 -10.27 1.12
C ALA A 8 15.32 -9.27 0.45
N PHE A 9 15.87 -8.42 -0.40
CA PHE A 9 15.15 -7.36 -1.11
C PHE A 9 15.31 -7.56 -2.62
N GLY A 10 14.24 -7.32 -3.38
CA GLY A 10 14.23 -7.52 -4.82
C GLY A 10 13.29 -6.56 -5.52
N LYS A 11 13.63 -6.21 -6.76
CA LYS A 11 12.83 -5.33 -7.61
C LYS A 11 12.61 -5.99 -8.96
N VAL A 12 11.36 -5.98 -9.44
CA VAL A 12 10.97 -6.50 -10.74
C VAL A 12 10.31 -5.40 -11.53
N LYS A 13 10.79 -5.15 -12.74
CA LYS A 13 10.12 -4.25 -13.68
C LYS A 13 8.80 -4.84 -14.16
N ILE A 14 7.73 -4.06 -14.00
CA ILE A 14 6.37 -4.41 -14.44
C ILE A 14 5.80 -3.41 -15.45
N THR A 15 6.64 -2.56 -16.05
CA THR A 15 6.26 -1.67 -17.15
C THR A 15 5.58 -2.47 -18.28
N PRO A 16 4.42 -2.02 -18.78
CA PRO A 16 3.71 -2.72 -19.85
C PRO A 16 4.59 -2.79 -21.11
N GLU A 17 4.59 -3.95 -21.76
CA GLU A 17 5.26 -4.19 -23.04
C GLU A 17 4.23 -4.35 -24.17
N GLU A 18 2.95 -4.18 -23.84
CA GLU A 18 1.79 -4.29 -24.69
C GLU A 18 0.86 -3.10 -24.46
N HIS A 19 -0.04 -2.86 -25.43
CA HIS A 19 -1.08 -1.86 -25.26
C HIS A 19 -1.94 -2.21 -24.05
N SER A 20 -2.05 -1.29 -23.10
CA SER A 20 -2.57 -1.59 -21.78
C SER A 20 -3.57 -0.53 -21.33
N PRO A 21 -4.85 -0.88 -21.10
CA PRO A 21 -5.78 -0.02 -20.37
C PRO A 21 -5.21 0.33 -18.99
N LEU A 22 -5.33 1.57 -18.55
CA LEU A 22 -4.89 2.03 -17.24
C LEU A 22 -6.06 2.12 -16.26
N GLN A 23 -5.84 1.70 -15.02
CA GLN A 23 -6.91 1.62 -13.99
C GLN A 23 -6.94 2.84 -13.09
N GLY A 24 -8.14 3.19 -12.65
CA GLY A 24 -8.41 4.36 -11.79
C GLY A 24 -9.25 5.42 -12.51
N TYR A 25 -9.09 5.56 -13.82
CA TYR A 25 -9.95 6.35 -14.71
C TYR A 25 -10.67 5.44 -15.71
N ASP A 26 -11.34 6.04 -16.72
CA ASP A 26 -12.01 5.28 -17.77
C ASP A 26 -11.00 4.45 -18.59
N THR A 27 -11.05 3.13 -18.40
CA THR A 27 -10.16 2.15 -19.04
C THR A 27 -10.37 2.03 -20.55
N THR A 28 -11.51 2.52 -21.08
CA THR A 28 -11.78 2.51 -22.52
C THR A 28 -11.14 3.71 -23.22
N ALA A 29 -10.90 4.80 -22.49
CA ALA A 29 -10.26 6.02 -22.98
C ALA A 29 -8.76 6.09 -22.63
N ASN A 30 -8.34 5.44 -21.55
CA ASN A 30 -6.96 5.44 -21.06
C ASN A 30 -6.26 4.15 -21.44
N ILE A 31 -5.69 4.10 -22.64
CA ILE A 31 -4.92 2.95 -23.12
C ILE A 31 -3.51 3.44 -23.47
N ALA A 32 -2.50 2.89 -22.78
CA ALA A 32 -1.10 3.21 -23.02
C ALA A 32 -0.54 2.45 -24.23
N ASP A 33 0.15 3.14 -25.13
CA ASP A 33 1.08 2.55 -26.11
C ASP A 33 2.49 2.52 -25.48
N PRO A 34 3.06 1.34 -25.17
CA PRO A 34 4.36 1.24 -24.52
C PRO A 34 5.51 1.83 -25.34
N ALA A 35 5.33 2.09 -26.64
CA ALA A 35 6.34 2.76 -27.46
C ALA A 35 6.38 4.27 -27.26
N ARG A 36 5.34 4.89 -26.69
CA ARG A 36 5.17 6.35 -26.65
C ARG A 36 4.83 6.90 -25.26
N ASP A 37 4.14 6.11 -24.46
CA ASP A 37 3.44 6.62 -23.28
C ASP A 37 4.12 6.24 -21.95
N ILE A 38 5.31 5.61 -21.99
CA ILE A 38 6.11 5.31 -20.80
C ILE A 38 6.93 6.54 -20.40
N LEU A 39 6.58 7.17 -19.28
CA LEU A 39 7.34 8.30 -18.73
C LEU A 39 8.49 7.86 -17.81
N ASP A 40 8.26 6.78 -17.08
CA ASP A 40 9.20 6.11 -16.19
C ASP A 40 8.80 4.63 -16.03
N ASP A 41 9.77 3.80 -15.64
CA ASP A 41 9.53 2.39 -15.39
C ASP A 41 8.77 2.20 -14.06
N ILE A 42 7.79 1.30 -14.08
CA ILE A 42 7.03 0.89 -12.88
C ILE A 42 7.49 -0.47 -12.36
N TYR A 43 7.42 -0.67 -11.05
CA TYR A 43 8.04 -1.82 -10.39
C TYR A 43 7.12 -2.55 -9.40
N ALA A 44 7.39 -3.85 -9.25
CA ALA A 44 7.06 -4.60 -8.05
C ALA A 44 8.32 -4.67 -7.16
N ARG A 45 8.25 -4.12 -5.96
CA ARG A 45 9.33 -4.11 -4.97
C ARG A 45 8.99 -5.05 -3.84
N ILE A 46 9.93 -5.93 -3.52
CA ILE A 46 9.69 -7.15 -2.76
C ILE A 46 10.65 -7.19 -1.58
N VAL A 47 10.16 -7.57 -0.42
CA VAL A 47 10.97 -8.02 0.70
C VAL A 47 10.48 -9.37 1.19
N VAL A 48 11.42 -10.29 1.39
CA VAL A 48 11.19 -11.56 2.09
C VAL A 48 11.86 -11.45 3.45
N LEU A 49 11.10 -11.67 4.52
CA LEU A 49 11.57 -11.72 5.90
C LEU A 49 11.48 -13.16 6.39
N ASP A 50 12.50 -13.63 7.11
CA ASP A 50 12.60 -15.01 7.59
C ASP A 50 13.20 -15.03 9.01
N ASP A 51 12.50 -15.62 9.98
CA ASP A 51 12.97 -15.76 11.36
C ASP A 51 13.51 -17.16 11.71
N GLY A 52 13.63 -18.03 10.69
CA GLY A 52 13.99 -19.43 10.81
C GLY A 52 12.80 -20.37 11.06
N LEU A 53 11.63 -19.85 11.40
CA LEU A 53 10.40 -20.61 11.66
C LEU A 53 9.33 -20.35 10.59
N SER A 54 9.22 -19.10 10.15
CA SER A 54 8.25 -18.67 9.16
C SER A 54 8.87 -17.64 8.21
N ARG A 55 8.24 -17.49 7.05
CA ARG A 55 8.57 -16.43 6.09
C ARG A 55 7.38 -15.52 5.88
N GLN A 56 7.69 -14.24 5.69
CA GLN A 56 6.73 -13.17 5.45
C GLN A 56 7.17 -12.42 4.20
N ILE A 57 6.25 -12.13 3.29
CA ILE A 57 6.53 -11.53 2.00
C ILE A 57 5.68 -10.28 1.86
N VAL A 58 6.32 -9.14 1.62
CA VAL A 58 5.64 -7.89 1.28
C VAL A 58 6.03 -7.50 -0.14
N ILE A 59 5.03 -7.26 -0.97
CA ILE A 59 5.18 -6.86 -2.36
C ILE A 59 4.44 -5.53 -2.52
N SER A 60 5.17 -4.46 -2.76
CA SER A 60 4.63 -3.15 -3.14
C SER A 60 4.67 -3.03 -4.66
N THR A 61 3.50 -2.88 -5.30
CA THR A 61 3.39 -2.76 -6.75
C THR A 61 2.96 -1.36 -7.14
N ASP A 62 3.66 -0.79 -8.11
CA ASP A 62 3.24 0.43 -8.82
C ASP A 62 2.00 0.11 -9.67
N SER A 63 0.84 0.13 -9.02
CA SER A 63 -0.47 -0.23 -9.58
C SER A 63 -1.58 0.57 -8.90
N CYS A 64 -2.78 0.59 -9.51
CA CYS A 64 -3.95 1.21 -8.91
C CYS A 64 -4.45 0.38 -7.72
N VAL A 65 -4.68 -0.91 -7.90
CA VAL A 65 -5.07 -1.84 -6.83
C VAL A 65 -4.32 -3.17 -7.00
N THR A 66 -4.55 -4.13 -6.10
CA THR A 66 -3.92 -5.46 -6.12
C THR A 66 -4.93 -6.60 -6.10
N CYS A 67 -6.15 -6.36 -6.59
CA CYS A 67 -7.24 -7.32 -6.50
C CYS A 67 -7.09 -8.50 -7.49
N GLU A 68 -7.41 -9.70 -7.01
CA GLU A 68 -7.49 -10.92 -7.82
C GLU A 68 -8.91 -11.26 -8.27
N VAL A 69 -9.88 -10.61 -7.63
CA VAL A 69 -11.31 -10.71 -7.93
C VAL A 69 -11.86 -9.32 -8.21
N PRO A 70 -12.82 -9.19 -9.14
CA PRO A 70 -13.42 -7.90 -9.44
C PRO A 70 -14.30 -7.40 -8.28
N PHE A 71 -14.51 -6.08 -8.26
CA PHE A 71 -15.36 -5.39 -7.30
C PHE A 71 -16.41 -4.53 -8.02
N LEU A 72 -17.59 -4.37 -7.42
CA LEU A 72 -18.68 -3.53 -7.96
C LEU A 72 -18.82 -2.28 -7.10
N ALA A 73 -18.16 -1.20 -7.50
CA ALA A 73 -18.22 0.08 -6.78
C ALA A 73 -19.54 0.80 -7.05
N VAL A 74 -20.09 1.54 -6.08
CA VAL A 74 -21.30 2.31 -6.34
C VAL A 74 -21.00 3.44 -7.31
N ASN A 75 -21.89 3.66 -8.29
CA ASN A 75 -21.72 4.76 -9.22
C ASN A 75 -21.96 6.10 -8.49
N PRO A 76 -21.04 7.07 -8.59
CA PRO A 76 -21.13 8.34 -7.87
C PRO A 76 -22.32 9.23 -8.31
N ARG A 77 -22.91 8.97 -9.49
CA ARG A 77 -24.01 9.76 -10.06
C ARG A 77 -25.37 9.08 -9.93
N ASP A 78 -25.40 7.78 -9.69
CA ASP A 78 -26.61 6.97 -9.58
C ASP A 78 -26.37 5.80 -8.63
N ALA A 79 -26.85 5.91 -7.39
CA ALA A 79 -26.62 4.89 -6.36
C ALA A 79 -27.28 3.53 -6.67
N ALA A 80 -28.20 3.46 -7.65
CA ALA A 80 -28.80 2.22 -8.12
C ALA A 80 -27.93 1.50 -9.17
N ARG A 81 -26.81 2.08 -9.60
CA ARG A 81 -25.86 1.49 -10.56
C ARG A 81 -24.51 1.22 -9.92
N PHE A 82 -23.81 0.24 -10.49
CA PHE A 82 -22.47 -0.15 -10.04
C PHE A 82 -21.47 -0.07 -11.20
N ASN A 83 -20.28 0.45 -10.90
CA ASN A 83 -19.13 0.46 -11.79
C ASN A 83 -18.32 -0.82 -11.58
N TYR A 84 -17.99 -1.50 -12.67
CA TYR A 84 -17.17 -2.70 -12.64
C TYR A 84 -15.69 -2.34 -12.47
N PHE A 85 -15.08 -2.81 -11.39
CA PHE A 85 -13.66 -2.67 -11.10
C PHE A 85 -12.97 -4.03 -11.35
N PRO A 86 -12.19 -4.19 -12.43
CA PRO A 86 -11.59 -5.47 -12.78
C PRO A 86 -10.47 -5.88 -11.83
N ALA A 87 -10.18 -7.18 -11.80
CA ALA A 87 -9.00 -7.73 -11.15
C ALA A 87 -7.70 -7.22 -11.81
N SER A 88 -6.71 -6.89 -10.99
CA SER A 88 -5.36 -6.48 -11.42
C SER A 88 -4.43 -7.67 -11.65
N PHE A 89 -4.72 -8.80 -11.00
CA PHE A 89 -4.00 -10.05 -11.16
C PHE A 89 -4.96 -11.22 -11.38
N ALA A 90 -4.45 -12.33 -11.93
CA ALA A 90 -5.22 -13.56 -12.00
C ALA A 90 -5.44 -14.14 -10.60
N GLU A 91 -6.60 -14.76 -10.36
CA GLU A 91 -6.89 -15.48 -9.12
C GLU A 91 -5.82 -16.52 -8.77
N GLY A 92 -5.40 -16.54 -7.50
CA GLY A 92 -4.36 -17.42 -6.98
C GLY A 92 -2.93 -16.95 -7.22
N THR A 93 -2.72 -15.72 -7.70
CA THR A 93 -1.38 -15.13 -7.88
C THR A 93 -0.64 -15.00 -6.54
N ARG A 94 -1.32 -14.52 -5.49
CA ARG A 94 -0.82 -14.37 -4.13
C ARG A 94 -0.47 -15.72 -3.51
N ALA A 95 -1.34 -16.71 -3.67
CA ALA A 95 -1.06 -18.09 -3.26
C ALA A 95 0.17 -18.66 -3.97
N ALA A 96 0.34 -18.39 -5.27
CA ALA A 96 1.51 -18.82 -6.02
C ALA A 96 2.80 -18.15 -5.53
N TRP A 97 2.77 -16.87 -5.17
CA TRP A 97 3.91 -16.18 -4.56
C TRP A 97 4.25 -16.71 -3.17
N GLY A 98 3.25 -17.03 -2.35
CA GLY A 98 3.46 -17.70 -1.06
C GLY A 98 4.16 -19.04 -1.24
N LYS A 99 3.63 -19.89 -2.13
CA LYS A 99 4.25 -21.18 -2.48
C LYS A 99 5.68 -21.02 -3.00
N ALA A 100 5.96 -20.00 -3.81
CA ALA A 100 7.30 -19.73 -4.33
C ALA A 100 8.30 -19.35 -3.23
N ALA A 101 7.84 -18.68 -2.17
CA ALA A 101 8.62 -18.37 -0.98
C ALA A 101 8.73 -19.55 0.01
N GLY A 102 7.99 -20.65 -0.21
CA GLY A 102 7.83 -21.72 0.77
C GLY A 102 7.05 -21.26 2.00
N ALA A 103 6.03 -20.43 1.81
CA ALA A 103 5.16 -19.88 2.83
C ALA A 103 3.68 -20.09 2.47
N GLU A 104 2.79 -19.87 3.44
CA GLU A 104 1.35 -19.85 3.19
C GLU A 104 0.92 -18.55 2.50
N GLU A 105 -0.27 -18.54 1.92
CA GLU A 105 -0.84 -17.34 1.30
C GLU A 105 -1.03 -16.20 2.32
N SER A 106 -1.40 -16.54 3.56
CA SER A 106 -1.54 -15.61 4.69
C SER A 106 -0.22 -14.94 5.13
N SER A 107 0.92 -15.39 4.62
CA SER A 107 2.22 -14.73 4.79
C SER A 107 2.53 -13.69 3.71
N VAL A 108 1.65 -13.53 2.71
CA VAL A 108 1.89 -12.64 1.57
C VAL A 108 0.99 -11.41 1.67
N THR A 109 1.64 -10.25 1.66
CA THR A 109 1.00 -8.93 1.60
C THR A 109 1.33 -8.28 0.27
N VAL A 110 0.32 -7.93 -0.53
CA VAL A 110 0.46 -7.28 -1.84
C VAL A 110 -0.23 -5.93 -1.80
N ILE A 111 0.55 -4.85 -1.87
CA ILE A 111 0.12 -3.47 -1.63
C ILE A 111 0.24 -2.69 -2.93
N ALA A 112 -0.81 -2.00 -3.34
CA ALA A 112 -0.74 -1.02 -4.43
C ALA A 112 -0.20 0.31 -3.91
N THR A 113 0.69 0.97 -4.67
CA THR A 113 1.03 2.38 -4.44
C THR A 113 -0.10 3.33 -4.84
N HIS A 114 -1.15 2.82 -5.47
CA HIS A 114 -2.36 3.52 -5.91
C HIS A 114 -2.18 4.54 -7.03
N THR A 115 -1.17 4.36 -7.88
CA THR A 115 -1.04 5.14 -9.12
C THR A 115 -2.19 4.81 -10.08
N HIS A 116 -2.81 5.84 -10.66
CA HIS A 116 -3.80 5.67 -11.73
C HIS A 116 -3.13 5.56 -13.12
N SER A 117 -1.80 5.57 -13.16
CA SER A 117 -0.96 5.55 -14.35
C SER A 117 -0.26 4.19 -14.53
N ALA A 118 -0.99 3.12 -14.21
CA ALA A 118 -0.51 1.75 -14.32
C ALA A 118 -1.55 0.83 -14.97
N PRO A 119 -1.11 -0.28 -15.61
CA PRO A 119 -2.01 -1.23 -16.24
C PRO A 119 -3.14 -1.71 -15.32
N THR A 120 -4.32 -1.87 -15.93
CA THR A 120 -5.50 -2.42 -15.28
C THR A 120 -5.34 -3.86 -14.89
N TYR A 121 -4.57 -4.61 -15.68
CA TYR A 121 -4.32 -6.03 -15.47
C TYR A 121 -2.88 -6.36 -15.82
N PHE A 122 -2.17 -6.98 -14.88
CA PHE A 122 -0.84 -7.52 -15.09
C PHE A 122 -0.95 -8.99 -15.48
N ASN A 123 -0.66 -9.29 -16.73
CA ASN A 123 -0.72 -10.66 -17.24
C ASN A 123 0.33 -11.60 -16.60
N ARG A 124 0.22 -12.89 -16.92
CA ARG A 124 1.00 -13.96 -16.29
C ARG A 124 2.51 -13.82 -16.44
N LYS A 125 3.04 -13.11 -17.46
CA LYS A 125 4.49 -12.92 -17.58
C LYS A 125 5.03 -12.05 -16.45
N TYR A 126 4.32 -10.99 -16.04
CA TYR A 126 4.73 -10.13 -14.92
C TYR A 126 4.68 -10.89 -13.60
N THR A 127 3.58 -11.61 -13.34
CA THR A 127 3.45 -12.41 -12.11
C THR A 127 4.46 -13.56 -12.05
N SER A 128 4.84 -14.12 -13.21
CA SER A 128 5.91 -15.14 -13.31
C SER A 128 7.30 -14.55 -13.05
N ARG A 129 7.60 -13.32 -13.51
CA ARG A 129 8.86 -12.62 -13.19
C ARG A 129 8.98 -12.37 -11.69
N ILE A 130 7.90 -11.93 -11.05
CA ILE A 130 7.83 -11.77 -9.59
C ILE A 130 8.05 -13.12 -8.88
N THR A 131 7.40 -14.18 -9.37
CA THR A 131 7.58 -15.55 -8.85
C THR A 131 9.04 -16.01 -8.93
N ALA A 132 9.71 -15.75 -10.06
CA ALA A 132 11.11 -16.09 -10.26
C ALA A 132 12.02 -15.29 -9.30
N LYS A 133 11.79 -13.98 -9.17
CA LYS A 133 12.58 -13.14 -8.26
C LYS A 133 12.40 -13.54 -6.79
N ILE A 134 11.19 -13.91 -6.36
CA ILE A 134 10.95 -14.45 -5.01
C ILE A 134 11.84 -15.67 -4.75
N LYS A 135 11.93 -16.62 -5.70
CA LYS A 135 12.76 -17.82 -5.56
C LYS A 135 14.25 -17.50 -5.49
N GLU A 136 14.71 -16.56 -6.31
CA GLU A 136 16.09 -16.05 -6.30
C GLU A 136 16.43 -15.42 -4.93
N MET A 137 15.55 -14.56 -4.42
CA MET A 137 15.72 -13.88 -3.14
C MET A 137 15.86 -14.85 -1.95
N LEU A 138 15.31 -16.06 -2.03
CA LEU A 138 15.50 -17.07 -0.98
C LEU A 138 16.98 -17.48 -0.82
N GLN A 139 17.77 -17.40 -1.89
CA GLN A 139 19.22 -17.65 -1.85
C GLN A 139 20.01 -16.44 -1.34
N GLU A 140 19.38 -15.26 -1.31
CA GLU A 140 19.97 -13.98 -0.92
C GLU A 140 19.63 -13.61 0.54
N LEU A 141 18.92 -14.48 1.28
CA LEU A 141 18.55 -14.22 2.68
C LEU A 141 19.78 -14.08 3.56
N ARG A 142 19.96 -12.91 4.19
CA ARG A 142 21.08 -12.61 5.10
C ARG A 142 20.56 -12.09 6.45
N PRO A 143 21.27 -12.32 7.56
CA PRO A 143 20.93 -11.71 8.84
C PRO A 143 20.84 -10.18 8.75
N VAL A 144 19.84 -9.59 9.39
CA VAL A 144 19.61 -8.13 9.40
C VAL A 144 19.23 -7.59 10.77
N ARG A 145 19.50 -6.31 10.98
CA ARG A 145 18.90 -5.46 12.00
C ARG A 145 17.87 -4.54 11.37
N VAL A 146 16.89 -4.12 12.17
CA VAL A 146 15.86 -3.16 11.76
C VAL A 146 16.07 -1.87 12.53
N LYS A 147 16.02 -0.75 11.82
CA LYS A 147 15.93 0.60 12.40
C LYS A 147 14.61 1.23 11.98
N ALA A 148 14.00 2.01 12.86
CA ALA A 148 12.76 2.69 12.57
C ALA A 148 12.76 4.15 13.06
N ALA A 149 12.05 5.00 12.35
CA ALA A 149 11.81 6.39 12.70
C ALA A 149 10.45 6.85 12.15
N THR A 150 9.93 7.90 12.78
CA THR A 150 8.73 8.61 12.31
C THR A 150 9.11 10.06 12.04
N GLY A 151 8.84 10.51 10.81
CA GLY A 151 8.95 11.89 10.38
C GLY A 151 7.59 12.44 9.95
N LYS A 152 7.62 13.45 9.09
CA LYS A 152 6.43 14.14 8.59
C LYS A 152 6.37 14.09 7.07
N CYS A 153 5.24 13.64 6.52
CA CYS A 153 4.92 13.69 5.11
C CYS A 153 4.39 15.09 4.75
N THR A 154 5.11 15.81 3.91
CA THR A 154 4.75 17.18 3.49
C THR A 154 4.02 17.23 2.16
N VAL A 155 3.90 16.10 1.46
CA VAL A 155 3.21 16.02 0.16
C VAL A 155 1.72 15.73 0.27
N SER A 156 1.23 15.40 1.47
CA SER A 156 -0.16 15.01 1.72
C SER A 156 -1.04 16.17 2.19
N VAL A 157 -2.30 16.18 1.73
CA VAL A 157 -3.38 17.04 2.23
C VAL A 157 -4.74 16.35 2.11
N ASN A 158 -5.75 16.77 2.87
CA ASN A 158 -7.10 16.27 2.66
C ASN A 158 -7.58 16.68 1.26
N ARG A 159 -8.40 15.84 0.62
CA ARG A 159 -8.96 16.15 -0.71
C ARG A 159 -10.48 16.28 -0.76
N ARG A 160 -11.17 16.01 0.35
CA ARG A 160 -12.62 16.12 0.40
C ARG A 160 -13.04 17.59 0.40
N PRO A 161 -14.23 17.92 -0.14
CA PRO A 161 -15.16 17.01 -0.82
C PRO A 161 -14.92 16.87 -2.33
N PHE A 162 -14.02 17.68 -2.90
CA PHE A 162 -13.96 17.92 -4.34
C PHE A 162 -12.83 17.17 -5.07
N LEU A 163 -12.14 16.27 -4.37
CA LEU A 163 -10.92 15.60 -4.85
C LEU A 163 -9.81 16.60 -5.21
N GLN A 164 -9.70 17.68 -4.43
CA GLN A 164 -8.74 18.77 -4.60
C GLN A 164 -8.11 19.12 -3.27
N HIS A 165 -6.90 19.68 -3.28
CA HIS A 165 -6.23 20.21 -2.10
C HIS A 165 -7.21 20.97 -1.18
N ASN A 166 -7.39 20.46 0.03
CA ASN A 166 -8.18 21.10 1.07
C ASN A 166 -7.45 21.10 2.44
N ASP A 167 -6.94 22.26 2.85
CA ASP A 167 -6.33 22.47 4.17
C ASP A 167 -7.35 22.63 5.32
N SER A 168 -8.65 22.82 5.03
CA SER A 168 -9.66 22.99 6.08
C SER A 168 -9.97 21.72 6.86
N LEU A 169 -9.58 20.56 6.31
CA LEU A 169 -9.75 19.26 6.95
C LEU A 169 -8.40 18.70 7.37
N ALA A 170 -8.34 18.19 8.60
CA ALA A 170 -7.12 17.62 9.15
C ALA A 170 -6.74 16.29 8.47
N ILE A 171 -5.44 16.03 8.43
CA ILE A 171 -4.90 14.72 8.10
C ILE A 171 -3.78 14.35 9.08
N ASP A 172 -3.61 13.06 9.30
CA ASP A 172 -2.38 12.48 9.81
C ASP A 172 -1.28 12.61 8.75
N ARG A 173 -0.15 13.19 9.14
CA ARG A 173 1.03 13.40 8.28
C ARG A 173 2.21 12.54 8.72
N SER A 174 1.98 11.46 9.44
CA SER A 174 3.05 10.56 9.87
C SER A 174 3.72 9.94 8.66
N LEU A 175 5.06 9.93 8.67
CA LEU A 175 5.88 9.24 7.69
C LEU A 175 6.76 8.23 8.45
N HIS A 176 6.47 6.94 8.34
CA HIS A 176 7.28 5.92 8.98
C HIS A 176 8.32 5.38 8.00
N VAL A 177 9.56 5.24 8.48
CA VAL A 177 10.66 4.67 7.70
C VAL A 177 11.26 3.52 8.50
N LEU A 178 11.23 2.31 7.94
CA LEU A 178 11.93 1.14 8.45
C LEU A 178 13.07 0.82 7.50
N VAL A 179 14.31 0.78 8.01
CA VAL A 179 15.51 0.38 7.25
C VAL A 179 16.00 -0.96 7.77
N PHE A 180 16.29 -1.86 6.83
CA PHE A 180 16.87 -3.17 7.10
C PHE A 180 18.33 -3.12 6.68
N GLU A 181 19.24 -3.38 7.60
CA GLU A 181 20.68 -3.35 7.37
C GLU A 181 21.34 -4.65 7.83
N THR A 182 22.47 -5.00 7.26
CA THR A 182 23.25 -6.15 7.75
C THR A 182 23.87 -5.91 9.11
N GLU A 183 24.52 -6.94 9.65
CA GLU A 183 25.31 -6.81 10.87
C GLU A 183 26.47 -5.81 10.72
N GLU A 184 26.98 -5.64 9.50
CA GLU A 184 28.02 -4.68 9.11
C GLU A 184 27.47 -3.27 8.81
N SER A 185 26.16 -3.04 9.02
CA SER A 185 25.48 -1.76 8.76
C SER A 185 25.36 -1.40 7.27
N GLU A 186 25.42 -2.39 6.38
CA GLU A 186 25.09 -2.20 4.96
C GLU A 186 23.56 -2.17 4.79
N PRO A 187 22.96 -1.08 4.29
CA PRO A 187 21.51 -1.00 4.09
C PRO A 187 21.08 -1.88 2.90
N LEU A 188 20.11 -2.77 3.11
CA LEU A 188 19.57 -3.67 2.10
C LEU A 188 18.29 -3.16 1.45
N GLY A 189 17.47 -2.47 2.23
CA GLY A 189 16.22 -1.93 1.74
C GLY A 189 15.43 -1.22 2.83
N ALA A 190 14.31 -0.64 2.42
CA ALA A 190 13.42 0.08 3.32
C ALA A 190 11.95 -0.17 3.03
N MET A 191 11.13 0.01 4.06
CA MET A 191 9.69 0.25 3.94
C MET A 191 9.42 1.71 4.32
N VAL A 192 8.74 2.43 3.44
CA VAL A 192 8.36 3.84 3.65
C VAL A 192 6.84 3.93 3.64
N ASN A 193 6.23 4.39 4.74
CA ASN A 193 4.78 4.45 4.89
C ASN A 193 4.30 5.88 5.13
N CYS A 194 3.45 6.38 4.23
CA CYS A 194 2.62 7.56 4.45
C CYS A 194 1.35 7.47 3.58
N ALA A 195 0.33 8.25 3.94
CA ALA A 195 -0.92 8.31 3.20
C ALA A 195 -0.91 9.47 2.19
N VAL A 196 -1.01 9.16 0.90
CA VAL A 196 -1.21 10.13 -0.18
C VAL A 196 -1.71 9.40 -1.43
N HIS A 197 -2.69 9.94 -2.14
CA HIS A 197 -3.22 9.33 -3.36
C HIS A 197 -2.47 9.89 -4.60
N PRO A 198 -1.63 9.10 -5.29
CA PRO A 198 -0.78 9.61 -6.36
C PRO A 198 -1.53 9.79 -7.68
N THR A 199 -2.08 10.99 -7.87
CA THR A 199 -3.02 11.31 -8.98
C THR A 199 -2.67 12.62 -9.70
N LEU A 200 -1.39 13.02 -9.68
CA LEU A 200 -0.98 14.29 -10.31
C LEU A 200 -1.01 14.22 -11.85
N LEU A 201 -0.86 13.06 -12.47
CA LEU A 201 -0.80 12.85 -13.93
C LEU A 201 -2.18 12.81 -14.63
N MET A 202 -3.19 13.47 -14.07
CA MET A 202 -4.59 13.33 -14.54
C MET A 202 -4.90 14.03 -15.88
N ASN A 203 -4.09 15.00 -16.33
CA ASN A 203 -4.43 15.85 -17.47
C ASN A 203 -4.00 15.31 -18.84
N THR A 204 -3.27 14.19 -18.88
CA THR A 204 -2.87 13.51 -20.11
C THR A 204 -3.22 12.03 -20.04
N PHE A 205 -4.09 11.57 -20.95
CA PHE A 205 -4.56 10.20 -20.97
C PHE A 205 -3.48 9.21 -21.40
N GLY A 206 -3.57 7.98 -20.91
CA GLY A 206 -2.77 6.85 -21.42
C GLY A 206 -1.30 6.81 -21.00
N ARG A 207 -0.82 7.70 -20.12
CA ARG A 207 0.59 7.71 -19.70
C ARG A 207 0.87 6.79 -18.52
N VAL A 208 1.99 6.05 -18.61
CA VAL A 208 2.46 5.14 -17.57
C VAL A 208 3.53 5.81 -16.71
N SER A 209 3.35 5.72 -15.39
CA SER A 209 4.27 6.26 -14.40
C SER A 209 4.02 5.63 -13.03
N GLY A 210 5.09 5.45 -12.26
CA GLY A 210 5.03 5.12 -10.82
C GLY A 210 4.55 6.31 -9.97
N GLU A 211 4.28 7.45 -10.62
CA GLU A 211 3.93 8.72 -9.99
C GLU A 211 5.00 9.18 -8.99
N PHE A 212 4.72 10.27 -8.28
CA PHE A 212 5.71 10.84 -7.37
C PHE A 212 6.13 9.88 -6.25
N VAL A 213 5.27 8.93 -5.86
CA VAL A 213 5.63 7.93 -4.84
C VAL A 213 6.64 6.91 -5.37
N GLY A 214 6.46 6.42 -6.60
CA GLY A 214 7.41 5.51 -7.25
C GLY A 214 8.73 6.20 -7.57
N LEU A 215 8.69 7.46 -8.02
CA LEU A 215 9.89 8.27 -8.27
C LEU A 215 10.68 8.54 -6.98
N ALA A 216 10.00 8.83 -5.86
CA ALA A 216 10.66 9.00 -4.57
C ALA A 216 11.37 7.72 -4.09
N MET A 217 10.80 6.54 -4.37
CA MET A 217 11.45 5.26 -4.11
C MET A 217 12.68 5.06 -5.01
N ASN A 218 12.59 5.41 -6.29
CA ASN A 218 13.75 5.35 -7.20
C ASN A 218 14.90 6.25 -6.71
N GLU A 219 14.63 7.50 -6.31
CA GLU A 219 15.66 8.39 -5.77
C GLU A 219 16.30 7.84 -4.47
N LEU A 220 15.50 7.18 -3.63
CA LEU A 220 16.01 6.54 -2.41
C LEU A 220 16.91 5.33 -2.74
N GLU A 221 16.53 4.53 -3.73
CA GLU A 221 17.33 3.41 -4.23
C GLU A 221 18.65 3.88 -4.85
N GLU A 222 18.62 4.94 -5.66
CA GLU A 222 19.82 5.56 -6.25
C GLU A 222 20.77 6.12 -5.18
N ARG A 223 20.22 6.78 -4.15
CA ARG A 223 21.00 7.33 -3.04
C ARG A 223 21.83 6.26 -2.33
N TYR A 224 21.24 5.11 -2.05
CA TYR A 224 21.93 4.03 -1.32
C TYR A 224 22.77 3.14 -2.23
N GLY A 225 22.36 2.95 -3.49
CA GLY A 225 23.06 2.08 -4.44
C GLY A 225 23.09 0.61 -3.97
N GLY A 226 24.05 -0.17 -4.47
CA GLY A 226 24.33 -1.53 -3.95
C GLY A 226 23.20 -2.55 -4.08
N GLY A 227 22.18 -2.28 -4.90
CA GLY A 227 20.99 -3.13 -5.00
C GLY A 227 19.93 -2.87 -3.92
N PHE A 228 20.02 -1.75 -3.18
CA PHE A 228 18.99 -1.31 -2.25
C PHE A 228 17.62 -1.20 -2.92
N VAL A 229 16.56 -1.68 -2.25
CA VAL A 229 15.17 -1.58 -2.73
C VAL A 229 14.29 -0.90 -1.69
N SER A 230 13.45 0.04 -2.12
CA SER A 230 12.56 0.77 -1.20
C SER A 230 11.10 0.59 -1.53
N LEU A 231 10.36 -0.06 -0.63
CA LEU A 231 8.94 -0.30 -0.78
C LEU A 231 8.16 0.92 -0.29
N PHE A 232 7.32 1.47 -1.16
CA PHE A 232 6.29 2.40 -0.73
C PHE A 232 5.07 1.64 -0.19
N ILE A 233 4.69 1.93 1.05
CA ILE A 233 3.59 1.30 1.76
C ILE A 233 2.47 2.34 1.83
N GLN A 234 1.45 2.20 0.99
CA GLN A 234 0.38 3.16 0.84
C GLN A 234 -0.47 3.26 2.10
N GLY A 235 -0.37 4.38 2.82
CA GLY A 235 -1.18 4.66 4.00
C GLY A 235 -2.68 4.79 3.71
N PHE A 236 -3.48 5.01 4.75
CA PHE A 236 -4.92 5.25 4.64
C PHE A 236 -5.20 6.58 3.92
N CYS A 237 -5.29 6.51 2.59
CA CYS A 237 -5.37 7.67 1.70
C CYS A 237 -6.76 7.91 1.11
N GLY A 238 -7.80 7.25 1.61
CA GLY A 238 -9.14 7.32 1.00
C GLY A 238 -9.61 8.76 0.79
N ASP A 239 -9.30 9.66 1.73
CA ASP A 239 -9.60 11.10 1.68
C ASP A 239 -8.34 11.99 1.61
N VAL A 240 -7.17 11.44 1.25
CA VAL A 240 -5.89 12.16 1.24
C VAL A 240 -5.33 12.24 -0.16
N GLY A 241 -5.19 13.45 -0.69
CA GLY A 241 -4.58 13.72 -2.00
C GLY A 241 -3.19 14.36 -1.89
N PRO A 242 -2.54 14.62 -3.03
CA PRO A 242 -1.31 15.39 -3.10
C PRO A 242 -1.59 16.87 -2.84
N VAL A 243 -0.65 17.56 -2.19
CA VAL A 243 -0.67 19.02 -2.09
C VAL A 243 -0.60 19.64 -3.48
N ASP A 244 -1.18 20.83 -3.61
CA ASP A 244 -1.18 21.62 -4.84
C ASP A 244 -1.82 20.94 -6.06
N HIS A 245 -2.67 19.93 -5.82
CA HIS A 245 -3.50 19.33 -6.84
C HIS A 245 -4.92 19.89 -6.82
N TYR A 246 -5.34 20.53 -7.92
CA TYR A 246 -6.63 21.22 -8.02
C TYR A 246 -7.52 20.70 -9.15
N ARG A 247 -7.08 19.73 -9.94
CA ARG A 247 -7.86 19.13 -11.04
C ARG A 247 -8.28 20.11 -12.14
N THR A 248 -7.62 21.26 -12.21
CA THR A 248 -7.83 22.31 -13.21
C THR A 248 -6.58 22.55 -14.06
N GLU A 249 -5.54 21.75 -13.86
CA GLU A 249 -4.27 21.82 -14.57
C GLU A 249 -4.49 21.51 -16.06
N LYS A 250 -4.05 22.43 -16.93
CA LYS A 250 -4.14 22.28 -18.39
C LYS A 250 -2.83 21.79 -19.00
N GLU A 251 -1.71 22.28 -18.46
CA GLU A 251 -0.37 21.93 -18.91
C GLU A 251 0.09 20.59 -18.37
N ASP A 252 0.94 19.88 -19.11
CA ASP A 252 1.54 18.61 -18.71
C ASP A 252 2.02 18.65 -17.24
N THR A 253 1.46 17.78 -16.40
CA THR A 253 1.75 17.75 -14.97
C THR A 253 2.94 16.86 -14.61
N TYR A 254 3.55 16.14 -15.55
CA TYR A 254 4.68 15.27 -15.23
C TYR A 254 5.88 16.02 -14.59
N PRO A 255 6.23 17.26 -14.98
CA PRO A 255 7.21 18.05 -14.23
C PRO A 255 6.83 18.26 -12.75
N HIS A 256 5.53 18.41 -12.44
CA HIS A 256 5.03 18.48 -11.07
C HIS A 256 5.14 17.12 -10.37
N VAL A 257 4.82 16.01 -11.05
CA VAL A 257 5.05 14.65 -10.54
C VAL A 257 6.50 14.47 -10.09
N ARG A 258 7.47 14.84 -10.94
CA ARG A 258 8.91 14.75 -10.61
C ARG A 258 9.29 15.62 -9.41
N ALA A 259 8.81 16.87 -9.37
CA ALA A 259 9.09 17.78 -8.26
C ALA A 259 8.50 17.27 -6.93
N MET A 260 7.29 16.70 -6.97
CA MET A 260 6.64 16.09 -5.81
C MET A 260 7.38 14.83 -5.35
N GLY A 261 7.93 14.05 -6.28
CA GLY A 261 8.73 12.86 -5.97
C GLY A 261 10.00 13.25 -5.21
N HIS A 262 10.72 14.26 -5.70
CA HIS A 262 11.89 14.80 -5.01
C HIS A 262 11.53 15.37 -3.62
N ARG A 263 10.37 16.02 -3.48
CA ARG A 263 9.88 16.53 -2.19
C ARG A 263 9.63 15.40 -1.18
N LEU A 264 8.96 14.32 -1.59
CA LEU A 264 8.74 13.15 -0.75
C LEU A 264 10.05 12.44 -0.40
N PHE A 265 10.97 12.29 -1.36
CA PHE A 265 12.33 11.82 -1.10
C PHE A 265 13.02 12.68 -0.02
N GLY A 266 12.89 14.01 -0.11
CA GLY A 266 13.38 14.92 0.92
C GLY A 266 12.79 14.68 2.32
N ASP A 267 11.50 14.38 2.42
CA ASP A 267 10.84 14.03 3.69
C ASP A 267 11.43 12.73 4.29
N ILE A 268 11.65 11.72 3.44
CA ILE A 268 12.28 10.45 3.85
C ILE A 268 13.70 10.71 4.36
N VAL A 269 14.50 11.45 3.58
CA VAL A 269 15.89 11.77 3.91
C VAL A 269 16.01 12.56 5.21
N ARG A 270 15.09 13.50 5.48
CA ARG A 270 15.04 14.23 6.75
C ARG A 270 14.72 13.31 7.94
N THR A 271 14.06 12.19 7.71
CA THR A 271 13.69 11.22 8.74
C THR A 271 14.84 10.27 9.08
N ILE A 272 15.70 9.93 8.11
CA ILE A 272 16.82 8.97 8.25
C ILE A 272 17.73 9.25 9.46
N PRO A 273 18.14 10.51 9.79
CA PRO A 273 18.99 10.78 10.95
C PRO A 273 18.36 10.39 12.30
N SER A 274 17.04 10.23 12.37
CA SER A 274 16.32 9.86 13.59
C SER A 274 16.11 8.35 13.73
N LEU A 275 16.65 7.53 12.81
CA LEU A 275 16.53 6.08 12.84
C LEU A 275 17.17 5.48 14.10
N SER A 276 16.37 4.79 14.90
CA SER A 276 16.83 4.02 16.05
C SER A 276 16.65 2.52 15.83
N ALA A 277 17.58 1.71 16.33
CA ALA A 277 17.46 0.26 16.28
C ALA A 277 16.21 -0.21 17.04
N ILE A 278 15.47 -1.15 16.45
CA ILE A 278 14.31 -1.78 17.06
C ILE A 278 14.47 -3.30 17.03
N GLY A 279 13.79 -4.00 17.94
CA GLY A 279 13.67 -5.44 17.88
C GLY A 279 12.90 -5.87 16.63
N GLY A 280 13.52 -6.66 15.75
CA GLY A 280 12.89 -7.18 14.53
C GLY A 280 12.19 -8.54 14.68
N LEU A 281 12.23 -9.13 15.87
CA LEU A 281 11.62 -10.43 16.19
C LEU A 281 10.66 -10.32 17.39
N PRO A 282 9.63 -11.17 17.48
CA PRO A 282 9.28 -12.25 16.54
C PRO A 282 8.68 -11.74 15.22
N LEU A 283 8.72 -12.58 14.18
CA LEU A 283 7.86 -12.41 13.00
C LEU A 283 6.55 -13.16 13.23
N ARG A 284 5.44 -12.52 12.84
CA ARG A 284 4.12 -13.16 12.85
C ARG A 284 3.20 -12.46 11.87
N SER A 285 2.49 -13.23 11.05
CA SER A 285 1.33 -12.74 10.33
C SER A 285 0.03 -13.32 10.88
N ALA A 286 -1.07 -12.61 10.62
CA ALA A 286 -2.42 -13.12 10.75
C ALA A 286 -3.31 -12.40 9.73
N GLU A 287 -4.29 -13.13 9.19
CA GLU A 287 -5.25 -12.60 8.23
C GLU A 287 -6.66 -12.96 8.69
N LYS A 288 -7.61 -12.04 8.49
CA LYS A 288 -9.03 -12.29 8.69
C LYS A 288 -9.86 -11.54 7.65
N THR A 289 -10.94 -12.17 7.18
CA THR A 289 -11.95 -11.51 6.37
C THR A 289 -13.08 -11.03 7.28
N VAL A 290 -13.36 -9.72 7.26
CA VAL A 290 -14.46 -9.09 8.00
C VAL A 290 -15.59 -8.78 7.04
N ARG A 291 -16.82 -9.12 7.40
CA ARG A 291 -18.02 -8.76 6.64
C ARG A 291 -18.61 -7.47 7.20
N LEU A 292 -18.34 -6.35 6.54
CA LEU A 292 -18.79 -5.04 6.97
C LEU A 292 -20.17 -4.71 6.37
N PRO A 293 -21.10 -4.11 7.15
CA PRO A 293 -22.45 -3.81 6.71
C PRO A 293 -22.47 -2.73 5.64
N THR A 294 -23.20 -3.00 4.57
CA THR A 294 -23.39 -2.08 3.45
C THR A 294 -24.55 -1.13 3.69
N ARG A 295 -24.55 0.00 3.00
CA ARG A 295 -25.69 0.92 2.99
C ARG A 295 -26.90 0.34 2.25
N GLU A 296 -28.07 0.91 2.53
CA GLU A 296 -29.29 0.64 1.77
C GLU A 296 -29.08 0.94 0.27
N GLY A 297 -29.63 0.08 -0.59
CA GLY A 297 -29.50 0.18 -2.04
C GLY A 297 -28.24 -0.47 -2.64
N TYR A 298 -27.27 -0.88 -1.82
CA TYR A 298 -26.18 -1.73 -2.31
C TYR A 298 -26.69 -3.16 -2.58
N TYR A 299 -26.14 -3.82 -3.61
CA TYR A 299 -26.66 -5.12 -4.10
C TYR A 299 -26.41 -6.30 -3.14
N MET A 300 -25.54 -6.12 -2.14
CA MET A 300 -25.26 -7.09 -1.07
C MET A 300 -25.56 -6.46 0.28
N PRO A 301 -25.88 -7.24 1.34
CA PRO A 301 -26.07 -6.73 2.70
C PRO A 301 -24.74 -6.50 3.47
N SER A 302 -23.63 -6.99 2.93
CA SER A 302 -22.30 -6.82 3.51
C SER A 302 -21.21 -6.94 2.44
N CYS A 303 -20.12 -6.21 2.61
CA CYS A 303 -18.90 -6.31 1.81
C CYS A 303 -17.80 -7.02 2.60
N SER A 304 -17.09 -7.95 1.96
CA SER A 304 -15.92 -8.61 2.54
C SER A 304 -14.71 -7.68 2.44
N MET A 305 -14.09 -7.40 3.58
CA MET A 305 -12.83 -6.66 3.70
C MET A 305 -11.78 -7.56 4.35
N THR A 306 -10.62 -7.69 3.70
CA THR A 306 -9.48 -8.42 4.26
C THR A 306 -8.69 -7.49 5.17
N LEU A 307 -8.48 -7.93 6.41
CA LEU A 307 -7.51 -7.38 7.34
C LEU A 307 -6.33 -8.34 7.44
N HIS A 308 -5.15 -7.87 7.08
CA HIS A 308 -3.89 -8.58 7.26
C HIS A 308 -3.02 -7.80 8.22
N GLY A 309 -2.31 -8.50 9.10
CA GLY A 309 -1.34 -7.88 9.97
C GLY A 309 -0.04 -8.65 9.97
N LEU A 310 1.07 -7.92 9.86
CA LEU A 310 2.44 -8.42 9.91
C LEU A 310 3.20 -7.75 11.05
N ARG A 311 3.53 -8.52 12.08
CA ARG A 311 4.44 -8.12 13.15
C ARG A 311 5.89 -8.35 12.73
N ILE A 312 6.71 -7.31 12.92
CA ILE A 312 8.17 -7.32 12.79
C ILE A 312 8.75 -6.84 14.13
N GLY A 313 8.75 -7.74 15.10
CA GLY A 313 9.17 -7.47 16.47
C GLY A 313 8.41 -6.33 17.16
N GLN A 314 9.01 -5.14 17.20
CA GLN A 314 8.45 -3.91 17.78
C GLN A 314 7.66 -3.05 16.78
N ALA A 315 7.63 -3.43 15.50
CA ALA A 315 6.79 -2.82 14.50
C ALA A 315 5.63 -3.75 14.09
N VAL A 316 4.53 -3.16 13.63
CA VAL A 316 3.43 -3.87 12.98
C VAL A 316 3.00 -3.13 11.72
N LEU A 317 2.68 -3.86 10.67
CA LEU A 317 2.00 -3.38 9.48
C LEU A 317 0.58 -3.96 9.46
N ILE A 318 -0.44 -3.09 9.52
CA ILE A 318 -1.83 -3.48 9.30
C ILE A 318 -2.24 -3.07 7.89
N SER A 319 -2.63 -4.05 7.09
CA SER A 319 -2.95 -3.93 5.68
C SER A 319 -4.42 -4.27 5.44
N VAL A 320 -5.11 -3.44 4.66
CA VAL A 320 -6.57 -3.50 4.47
C VAL A 320 -6.91 -3.47 2.99
N SER A 321 -7.87 -4.30 2.56
CA SER A 321 -8.32 -4.37 1.16
C SER A 321 -9.29 -3.25 0.77
N GLY A 322 -9.02 -1.99 1.11
CA GLY A 322 -9.90 -0.85 0.79
C GLY A 322 -9.22 0.51 0.86
N GLU A 323 -9.92 1.54 0.42
CA GLU A 323 -9.52 2.95 0.53
C GLU A 323 -10.03 3.53 1.86
N ILE A 324 -9.25 3.29 2.91
CA ILE A 324 -9.62 3.70 4.27
C ILE A 324 -9.31 5.19 4.47
N PHE A 325 -10.22 5.91 5.11
CA PHE A 325 -10.01 7.32 5.45
C PHE A 325 -8.92 7.48 6.51
N ASN A 326 -8.16 8.57 6.40
CA ASN A 326 -7.04 8.85 7.27
C ASN A 326 -7.46 9.04 8.74
N GLY A 327 -8.70 9.45 9.00
CA GLY A 327 -9.18 9.69 10.36
C GLY A 327 -9.19 8.43 11.24
N PHE A 328 -9.05 7.22 10.68
CA PHE A 328 -8.85 5.99 11.43
C PHE A 328 -7.41 5.82 11.97
N VAL A 329 -6.42 6.53 11.42
CA VAL A 329 -5.01 6.41 11.83
C VAL A 329 -4.82 6.70 13.31
N GLY A 330 -5.33 7.84 13.79
CA GLY A 330 -5.19 8.26 15.18
C GLY A 330 -5.78 7.28 16.20
N PRO A 331 -7.07 6.88 16.06
CA PRO A 331 -7.68 5.86 16.92
C PRO A 331 -6.90 4.54 16.95
N ILE A 332 -6.55 3.98 15.79
CA ILE A 332 -5.82 2.70 15.71
C ILE A 332 -4.43 2.82 16.33
N ALA A 333 -3.70 3.91 16.07
CA ALA A 333 -2.39 4.14 16.65
C ALA A 333 -2.42 4.23 18.19
N ARG A 334 -3.48 4.80 18.78
CA ARG A 334 -3.65 4.86 20.24
C ARG A 334 -3.91 3.50 20.88
N GLU A 335 -4.59 2.62 20.17
CA GLU A 335 -4.90 1.27 20.65
C GLU A 335 -3.79 0.26 20.37
N SER A 336 -2.86 0.60 19.47
CA SER A 336 -1.78 -0.30 19.12
C SER A 336 -0.80 -0.49 20.27
N PRO A 337 -0.51 -1.75 20.65
CA PRO A 337 0.52 -2.06 21.65
C PRO A 337 1.94 -1.98 21.07
N PHE A 338 2.09 -1.61 19.78
CA PHE A 338 3.38 -1.55 19.10
C PHE A 338 3.92 -0.12 19.05
N PRO A 339 5.21 0.10 19.36
CA PRO A 339 5.86 1.41 19.20
C PRO A 339 5.78 1.98 17.77
N TYR A 340 5.79 1.12 16.75
CA TYR A 340 5.66 1.53 15.35
C TYR A 340 4.48 0.79 14.71
N THR A 341 3.45 1.55 14.34
CA THR A 341 2.22 1.03 13.72
C THR A 341 2.07 1.61 12.33
N LEU A 342 2.45 0.84 11.33
CA LEU A 342 2.29 1.19 9.93
C LEU A 342 0.89 0.74 9.50
N LEU A 343 0.18 1.61 8.81
CA LEU A 343 -1.15 1.32 8.28
C LEU A 343 -1.10 1.37 6.77
N SER A 344 -1.74 0.42 6.11
CA SER A 344 -1.78 0.33 4.67
C SER A 344 -3.19 0.08 4.15
N GLY A 345 -3.67 0.97 3.29
CA GLY A 345 -4.81 0.69 2.44
C GLY A 345 -4.39 -0.11 1.20
N LEU A 346 -5.37 -0.56 0.43
CA LEU A 346 -5.16 -1.13 -0.91
C LEU A 346 -4.24 -2.36 -0.93
N ALA A 347 -4.44 -3.25 0.04
CA ALA A 347 -3.66 -4.46 0.19
C ALA A 347 -4.53 -5.72 0.05
N ASN A 348 -4.01 -6.74 -0.63
CA ASN A 348 -4.65 -8.06 -0.79
C ASN A 348 -6.10 -8.00 -1.32
N GLY A 349 -6.43 -7.01 -2.14
CA GLY A 349 -7.79 -6.83 -2.65
C GLY A 349 -8.24 -5.38 -2.73
N TYR A 350 -9.52 -5.20 -3.06
CA TYR A 350 -10.18 -3.90 -3.09
C TYR A 350 -11.66 -4.05 -2.73
N SER A 351 -12.16 -3.14 -1.89
CA SER A 351 -13.52 -3.16 -1.35
C SER A 351 -14.12 -1.75 -1.21
N GLY A 352 -13.64 -0.80 -2.03
CA GLY A 352 -14.12 0.57 -2.04
C GLY A 352 -13.62 1.43 -0.87
N TYR A 353 -14.22 2.62 -0.75
CA TYR A 353 -13.91 3.59 0.30
C TYR A 353 -14.58 3.23 1.61
N LEU A 354 -13.86 3.32 2.73
CA LEU A 354 -14.44 3.30 4.08
C LEU A 354 -14.28 4.68 4.74
N PRO A 355 -15.34 5.53 4.72
CA PRO A 355 -15.36 6.78 5.45
C PRO A 355 -15.32 6.58 6.96
N THR A 356 -14.88 7.61 7.69
CA THR A 356 -15.05 7.66 9.15
C THR A 356 -16.51 7.96 9.50
N LEU A 357 -16.92 7.62 10.73
CA LEU A 357 -18.24 7.98 11.25
C LEU A 357 -18.51 9.49 11.13
N ALA A 358 -17.51 10.33 11.43
CA ALA A 358 -17.60 11.77 11.26
C ALA A 358 -17.85 12.16 9.79
N ALA A 359 -17.17 11.53 8.84
CA ALA A 359 -17.35 11.81 7.41
C ALA A 359 -18.73 11.39 6.86
N PHE A 360 -19.39 10.40 7.48
CA PHE A 360 -20.78 10.07 7.14
C PHE A 360 -21.78 11.15 7.58
N HIS A 361 -21.42 12.00 8.56
CA HIS A 361 -22.34 12.93 9.22
C HIS A 361 -21.91 14.40 9.18
N ASP A 362 -20.76 14.73 8.58
CA ASP A 362 -20.24 16.11 8.53
C ASP A 362 -20.95 17.01 7.50
N GLY A 363 -21.88 16.44 6.70
CA GLY A 363 -22.59 17.15 5.65
C GLY A 363 -21.73 17.48 4.42
N LEU A 364 -20.43 17.14 4.45
CA LEU A 364 -19.53 17.23 3.31
C LEU A 364 -19.79 16.01 2.43
N VAL A 365 -20.77 16.14 1.52
CA VAL A 365 -20.94 15.23 0.39
C VAL A 365 -19.62 15.07 -0.37
N GLY A 366 -19.43 14.04 -1.17
CA GLY A 366 -18.18 13.91 -1.93
C GLY A 366 -18.09 12.60 -2.67
N TYR A 367 -17.13 12.49 -3.59
CA TYR A 367 -16.96 11.29 -4.39
C TYR A 367 -16.82 10.04 -3.51
N GLU A 368 -15.98 10.11 -2.48
CA GLU A 368 -15.67 8.97 -1.62
C GLU A 368 -16.88 8.50 -0.80
N VAL A 369 -17.64 9.44 -0.22
CA VAL A 369 -18.86 9.14 0.55
C VAL A 369 -20.00 8.70 -0.39
N ASN A 370 -20.06 9.23 -1.61
CA ASN A 370 -21.08 8.85 -2.59
C ASN A 370 -20.82 7.47 -3.19
N THR A 371 -19.57 7.01 -3.22
CA THR A 371 -19.19 5.71 -3.83
C THR A 371 -18.99 4.59 -2.81
N THR A 372 -18.94 4.91 -1.51
CA THR A 372 -18.80 3.90 -0.46
C THR A 372 -19.92 2.86 -0.53
N PRO A 373 -19.63 1.55 -0.48
CA PRO A 373 -20.66 0.53 -0.33
C PRO A 373 -21.17 0.45 1.12
N TYR A 374 -20.45 1.02 2.08
CA TYR A 374 -20.65 0.80 3.51
C TYR A 374 -21.72 1.72 4.11
N SER A 375 -22.33 1.23 5.19
CA SER A 375 -23.06 2.07 6.15
C SER A 375 -22.11 2.58 7.23
N ASP A 376 -22.52 3.61 7.97
CA ASP A 376 -21.79 4.14 9.13
C ASP A 376 -21.50 3.07 10.22
N ARG A 377 -22.37 2.05 10.35
CA ARG A 377 -22.18 0.89 11.23
C ARG A 377 -20.89 0.11 10.95
N ALA A 378 -20.32 0.22 9.74
CA ALA A 378 -19.06 -0.43 9.41
C ALA A 378 -17.86 0.16 10.17
N CYS A 379 -17.93 1.42 10.61
CA CYS A 379 -16.79 2.11 11.22
C CYS A 379 -16.37 1.50 12.56
N GLU A 380 -17.34 1.22 13.44
CA GLU A 380 -17.09 0.59 14.75
C GLU A 380 -16.56 -0.83 14.57
N MET A 381 -17.24 -1.63 13.73
CA MET A 381 -16.81 -2.99 13.41
C MET A 381 -15.39 -3.02 12.84
N PHE A 382 -15.03 -2.13 11.93
CA PHE A 382 -13.68 -2.05 11.37
C PHE A 382 -12.62 -1.73 12.44
N THR A 383 -12.93 -0.81 13.35
CA THR A 383 -12.02 -0.41 14.44
C THR A 383 -11.81 -1.56 15.40
N ASP A 384 -12.89 -2.19 15.87
CA ASP A 384 -12.84 -3.33 16.81
C ASP A 384 -12.05 -4.51 16.24
N GLN A 385 -12.30 -4.84 14.96
CA GLN A 385 -11.64 -5.97 14.31
C GLN A 385 -10.16 -5.71 14.06
N THR A 386 -9.78 -4.46 13.78
CA THR A 386 -8.37 -4.03 13.71
C THR A 386 -7.69 -4.11 15.08
N ALA A 387 -8.34 -3.63 16.14
CA ALA A 387 -7.82 -3.66 17.51
C ALA A 387 -7.63 -5.10 18.03
N GLU A 388 -8.58 -5.98 17.73
CA GLU A 388 -8.48 -7.42 18.02
C GLU A 388 -7.26 -8.05 17.32
N LEU A 389 -7.05 -7.73 16.04
CA LEU A 389 -5.90 -8.23 15.27
C LEU A 389 -4.57 -7.74 15.85
N LEU A 390 -4.47 -6.47 16.23
CA LEU A 390 -3.30 -5.89 16.88
C LEU A 390 -2.95 -6.62 18.18
N ARG A 391 -3.94 -6.85 19.06
CA ARG A 391 -3.76 -7.59 20.30
C ARG A 391 -3.31 -9.03 20.04
N HIS A 392 -3.97 -9.72 19.11
CA HIS A 392 -3.61 -11.09 18.73
C HIS A 392 -2.14 -11.21 18.29
N LEU A 393 -1.66 -10.29 17.45
CA LEU A 393 -0.27 -10.26 16.99
C LEU A 393 0.72 -9.94 18.12
N HIS A 394 0.34 -9.06 19.04
CA HIS A 394 1.19 -8.64 20.16
C HIS A 394 1.33 -9.73 21.24
N GLU A 395 0.24 -10.43 21.53
CA GLU A 395 0.18 -11.52 22.51
C GLU A 395 0.94 -12.77 22.06
N TYR A 396 1.21 -12.92 20.76
CA TYR A 396 2.01 -14.02 20.23
C TYR A 396 3.33 -14.21 21.01
N ARG A 397 3.59 -15.47 21.41
CA ARG A 397 4.84 -15.93 21.99
C ARG A 397 5.34 -17.09 21.14
N PRO A 398 6.53 -17.01 20.52
CA PRO A 398 7.07 -18.13 19.76
C PRO A 398 7.30 -19.32 20.70
N VAL A 399 6.80 -20.50 20.34
CA VAL A 399 7.09 -21.74 21.08
C VAL A 399 8.59 -22.00 20.92
N ALA A 400 9.32 -22.12 22.04
CA ALA A 400 10.73 -22.47 21.98
C ALA A 400 10.87 -23.83 21.29
N ALA A 401 11.63 -23.89 20.17
CA ALA A 401 11.95 -25.15 19.55
C ALA A 401 12.64 -26.05 20.59
N SER A 402 12.01 -27.16 20.93
CA SER A 402 12.61 -28.22 21.76
C SER A 402 13.92 -28.63 21.09
N LYS A 403 15.01 -28.54 21.85
CA LYS A 403 16.39 -28.79 21.42
C LYS A 403 16.59 -30.16 20.80
#